data_AF-A0A834D780-F1
#
_entry.id   AF-A0A834D780-F1
#
_cell.length_a   1.000
_cell.length_b   1.000
_cell.length_c   1.000
_cell.angle_alpha   90.00
_cell.angle_beta   90.00
_cell.angle_gamma   90.00
#
_symmetry.space_group_name_H-M   'P 1'
#
loop_
_entity.id
_entity.type
_entity.pdbx_description
1 polymer ?
#
loop_
_entity_poly.entity_id
_entity_poly.type
_entity_poly.pdbx_seq_one_letter_code
_entity_poly.pdbx_strand_id
1 'polypeptide(L)'
;MEMCTDLVFLDVMFEGDAKEVVATVMKDEGDDSYGSELGESGRASSNGNDSSLSFRLGNLQKYVEGEQVAAGWPAWLSAVAGEAIQGWIPLRADAFEKLEKIGQGTYSSVFRARETETGRIVALKKVRFDNFEPESVRFMAREITILRRLDHPNIIKLEGIITSRLSCSIYLVFEYMEHDITGLLSCPDIKFSESQIKCYVKQLLSGIEHCHSRGVMHRDIKGSNLLVNNDGILKVADFGLANFYSSGHRQPLTSRVVTLWYRPPELLLGSTDYGASVDLWSVGCVFAELILGKPILQGRTEVITLLKYVASIS
;
A
#
# COMPACT_ATOMS: atom_id res chain seq x y z
N MET A 1 14.25 -4.57 18.85
CA MET A 1 15.30 -3.55 19.11
C MET A 1 15.34 -2.45 18.05
N GLU A 2 14.58 -2.53 16.95
CA GLU A 2 14.51 -1.47 15.91
C GLU A 2 13.39 -0.42 16.11
N MET A 3 12.33 -0.70 16.88
CA MET A 3 11.33 0.33 17.25
C MET A 3 11.88 1.47 18.13
N CYS A 4 13.02 1.24 18.81
CA CYS A 4 13.60 2.23 19.72
C CYS A 4 14.31 3.38 19.00
N THR A 5 14.72 3.21 17.73
CA THR A 5 15.33 4.30 16.95
C THR A 5 14.31 5.22 16.30
N ASP A 6 13.08 4.77 16.07
CA ASP A 6 12.00 5.58 15.49
C ASP A 6 11.31 6.52 16.51
N LEU A 7 11.40 6.20 17.81
CA LEU A 7 10.97 7.09 18.89
C LEU A 7 11.84 8.35 18.99
N VAL A 8 13.14 8.24 18.69
CA VAL A 8 14.06 9.40 18.66
C VAL A 8 13.65 10.40 17.58
N PHE A 9 13.14 9.92 16.44
CA PHE A 9 12.66 10.78 15.35
C PHE A 9 11.39 11.57 15.74
N LEU A 10 10.45 10.93 16.43
CA LEU A 10 9.26 11.59 16.99
C LEU A 10 9.65 12.56 18.13
N ASP A 11 10.65 12.22 18.93
CA ASP A 11 11.20 13.10 19.98
C ASP A 11 11.90 14.35 19.42
N VAL A 12 12.48 14.26 18.22
CA VAL A 12 13.18 15.35 17.52
C VAL A 12 12.20 16.29 16.78
N MET A 13 11.03 15.80 16.35
CA MET A 13 10.08 16.60 15.55
C MET A 13 9.00 17.31 16.38
N PHE A 14 8.80 16.96 17.65
CA PHE A 14 7.68 17.44 18.45
C PHE A 14 8.11 17.93 19.84
N GLU A 15 7.80 19.17 20.22
CA GLU A 15 7.87 19.67 21.60
C GLU A 15 6.45 19.83 22.19
N GLY A 16 6.30 19.66 23.51
CA GLY A 16 5.03 19.90 24.24
C GLY A 16 3.96 18.80 24.05
N ASP A 17 2.68 19.21 23.97
CA ASP A 17 1.48 18.35 23.96
C ASP A 17 1.51 17.23 22.89
N ALA A 18 2.20 17.44 21.78
CA ALA A 18 2.36 16.43 20.73
C ALA A 18 3.17 15.19 21.19
N LYS A 19 4.11 15.34 22.14
CA LYS A 19 4.81 14.19 22.76
C LYS A 19 3.87 13.36 23.62
N GLU A 20 2.94 14.00 24.33
CA GLU A 20 1.96 13.33 25.17
C GLU A 20 0.95 12.54 24.31
N VAL A 21 0.56 13.10 23.17
CA VAL A 21 -0.29 12.42 22.17
C VAL A 21 0.38 11.14 21.65
N VAL A 22 1.66 11.21 21.24
CA VAL A 22 2.43 10.06 20.74
C VAL A 22 2.65 9.02 21.83
N ALA A 23 3.04 9.44 23.03
CA ALA A 23 3.26 8.55 24.17
C ALA A 23 1.97 7.86 24.63
N THR A 24 0.81 8.52 24.52
CA THR A 24 -0.49 7.92 24.83
C THR A 24 -0.89 6.88 23.79
N VAL A 25 -0.66 7.13 22.50
CA VAL A 25 -0.96 6.16 21.42
C VAL A 25 -0.09 4.91 21.54
N MET A 26 1.15 5.03 22.02
CA MET A 26 2.08 3.90 22.15
C MET A 26 2.05 3.15 23.50
N LYS A 27 1.35 3.67 24.52
CA LYS A 27 1.25 3.04 25.85
C LYS A 27 0.13 2.00 25.98
N ASP A 28 -0.76 1.90 24.98
CA ASP A 28 -1.91 0.98 24.99
C ASP A 28 -1.59 -0.46 24.55
N GLU A 29 -0.33 -0.80 24.28
CA GLU A 29 0.09 -2.16 23.93
C GLU A 29 1.06 -2.75 24.96
N GLY A 30 0.56 -3.65 25.79
CA GLY A 30 1.38 -4.47 26.66
C GLY A 30 0.56 -5.39 27.56
N ASP A 31 0.18 -6.55 27.04
CA ASP A 31 0.46 -7.83 27.70
C ASP A 31 0.12 -8.98 26.75
N ASP A 32 1.12 -9.77 26.33
CA ASP A 32 1.01 -11.23 26.22
C ASP A 32 2.37 -11.82 25.82
N SER A 33 3.02 -12.41 26.83
CA SER A 33 4.28 -13.12 26.74
C SER A 33 4.08 -14.62 26.47
N TYR A 34 4.78 -15.18 25.47
CA TYR A 34 5.25 -16.57 25.42
C TYR A 34 6.48 -16.57 24.49
N GLY A 35 7.65 -17.16 24.76
CA GLY A 35 7.94 -18.37 25.51
C GLY A 35 8.65 -19.37 24.57
N SER A 36 9.99 -19.26 24.50
CA SER A 36 11.05 -20.21 24.08
C SER A 36 10.71 -21.55 23.37
N GLU A 37 11.49 -21.93 22.34
CA GLU A 37 12.56 -22.96 22.47
C GLU A 37 13.32 -23.24 21.14
N LEU A 38 14.61 -23.58 21.29
CA LEU A 38 15.60 -23.94 20.28
C LEU A 38 15.62 -25.46 20.04
N GLY A 39 15.99 -25.88 18.82
CA GLY A 39 16.38 -27.26 18.51
C GLY A 39 17.17 -27.38 17.20
N GLU A 40 18.47 -27.67 17.31
CA GLU A 40 19.36 -28.03 16.20
C GLU A 40 19.12 -29.47 15.71
N SER A 41 19.33 -29.73 14.41
CA SER A 41 20.34 -30.69 13.88
C SER A 41 20.02 -31.19 12.46
N GLY A 42 21.07 -31.47 11.68
CA GLY A 42 21.05 -32.47 10.60
C GLY A 42 21.40 -31.99 9.19
N ARG A 43 22.70 -32.05 8.82
CA ARG A 43 23.16 -32.07 7.42
C ARG A 43 22.90 -33.44 6.80
N ALA A 44 22.32 -33.49 5.60
CA ALA A 44 22.53 -34.56 4.64
C ALA A 44 22.38 -34.03 3.21
N SER A 45 23.40 -34.31 2.39
CA SER A 45 23.48 -34.01 0.96
C SER A 45 22.96 -35.21 0.17
N SER A 46 22.11 -34.96 -0.84
CA SER A 46 21.92 -35.91 -1.95
C SER A 46 21.46 -35.19 -3.22
N ASN A 47 22.33 -35.27 -4.23
CA ASN A 47 22.13 -34.86 -5.61
C ASN A 47 20.95 -35.59 -6.30
N GLY A 48 20.23 -34.85 -7.15
CA GLY A 48 19.65 -35.36 -8.39
C GLY A 48 18.11 -35.44 -8.47
N ASN A 49 17.45 -34.41 -9.02
CA ASN A 49 16.33 -34.53 -9.98
C ASN A 49 15.73 -33.18 -10.49
N ASP A 50 16.54 -32.22 -10.90
CA ASP A 50 16.05 -30.87 -11.25
C ASP A 50 15.32 -30.77 -12.61
N SER A 51 15.44 -31.79 -13.47
CA SER A 51 14.77 -31.82 -14.78
C SER A 51 13.33 -32.34 -14.75
N SER A 52 12.96 -33.14 -13.74
CA SER A 52 11.60 -33.68 -13.62
C SER A 52 10.63 -32.70 -12.95
N LEU A 53 11.13 -31.85 -12.05
CA LEU A 53 10.31 -30.87 -11.35
C LEU A 53 9.97 -29.68 -12.25
N SER A 54 10.92 -29.23 -13.06
CA SER A 54 10.69 -28.17 -14.06
C SER A 54 9.67 -28.57 -15.13
N PHE A 55 9.68 -29.82 -15.60
CA PHE A 55 8.65 -30.35 -16.52
C PHE A 55 7.26 -30.49 -15.87
N ARG A 56 7.19 -30.86 -14.58
CA ARG A 56 5.91 -30.96 -13.85
C ARG A 56 5.34 -29.59 -13.51
N LEU A 57 6.18 -28.62 -13.08
CA LEU A 57 5.78 -27.23 -12.89
C LEU A 57 5.29 -26.62 -14.21
N GLY A 58 6.03 -26.83 -15.31
CA GLY A 58 5.66 -26.30 -16.62
C GLY A 58 4.32 -26.82 -17.15
N ASN A 59 3.97 -28.07 -16.85
CA ASN A 59 2.65 -28.61 -17.18
C ASN A 59 1.57 -28.05 -16.25
N LEU A 60 1.83 -27.94 -14.94
CA LEU A 60 0.86 -27.38 -13.97
C LEU A 60 0.54 -25.92 -14.29
N GLN A 61 1.55 -25.11 -14.64
CA GLN A 61 1.39 -23.71 -15.05
C GLN A 61 0.45 -23.59 -16.26
N LYS A 62 0.60 -24.47 -17.27
CA LYS A 62 -0.26 -24.49 -18.45
C LYS A 62 -1.70 -24.92 -18.15
N TYR A 63 -1.91 -25.83 -17.20
CA TYR A 63 -3.25 -26.21 -16.76
C TYR A 63 -3.93 -25.04 -16.03
N VAL A 64 -3.23 -24.36 -15.12
CA VAL A 64 -3.75 -23.19 -14.38
C VAL A 64 -4.06 -22.03 -15.32
N GLU A 65 -3.18 -21.74 -16.29
CA GLU A 65 -3.45 -20.73 -17.33
C GLU A 65 -4.69 -21.11 -18.17
N GLY A 66 -4.85 -22.38 -18.52
CA GLY A 66 -6.02 -22.89 -19.24
C GLY A 66 -7.33 -22.72 -18.48
N GLU A 67 -7.35 -22.99 -17.17
CA GLU A 67 -8.51 -22.77 -16.30
C GLU A 67 -8.85 -21.29 -16.16
N GLN A 68 -7.85 -20.41 -16.06
CA GLN A 68 -8.06 -18.97 -15.93
C GLN A 68 -8.61 -18.36 -17.21
N VAL A 69 -8.09 -18.77 -18.36
CA VAL A 69 -8.65 -18.36 -19.66
C VAL A 69 -10.08 -18.88 -19.82
N ALA A 70 -10.37 -20.10 -19.38
CA ALA A 70 -11.73 -20.65 -19.37
C ALA A 70 -12.67 -19.88 -18.42
N ALA A 71 -12.17 -19.38 -17.29
CA ALA A 71 -12.90 -18.49 -16.38
C ALA A 71 -13.15 -17.08 -16.97
N GLY A 72 -12.58 -16.79 -18.15
CA GLY A 72 -12.80 -15.54 -18.88
C GLY A 72 -11.71 -14.49 -18.68
N TRP A 73 -10.60 -14.84 -18.02
CA TRP A 73 -9.47 -13.93 -17.86
C TRP A 73 -8.71 -13.73 -19.19
N PRO A 74 -8.21 -12.52 -19.47
CA PRO A 74 -7.31 -12.30 -20.59
C PRO A 74 -6.03 -13.15 -20.45
N ALA A 75 -5.58 -13.76 -21.54
CA ALA A 75 -4.40 -14.64 -21.54
C ALA A 75 -3.14 -13.94 -21.02
N TRP A 76 -2.96 -12.66 -21.39
CA TRP A 76 -1.81 -11.85 -20.94
C TRP A 76 -1.81 -11.62 -19.42
N LEU A 77 -2.98 -11.52 -18.78
CA LEU A 77 -3.10 -11.33 -17.33
C LEU A 77 -2.85 -12.66 -16.61
N SER A 78 -3.38 -13.76 -17.15
CA SER A 78 -3.18 -15.11 -16.60
C SER A 78 -1.70 -15.51 -16.59
N ALA A 79 -0.96 -15.16 -17.65
CA ALA A 79 0.47 -15.45 -17.76
C ALA A 79 1.34 -14.68 -16.74
N VAL A 80 0.95 -13.45 -16.36
CA VAL A 80 1.80 -12.58 -15.51
C VAL A 80 1.30 -12.47 -14.07
N ALA A 81 0.01 -12.64 -13.84
CA ALA A 81 -0.65 -12.48 -12.55
C ALA A 81 -1.48 -13.70 -12.15
N GLY A 82 -1.16 -14.89 -12.69
CA GLY A 82 -1.95 -16.12 -12.50
C GLY A 82 -2.23 -16.45 -11.04
N GLU A 83 -1.24 -16.38 -10.15
CA GLU A 83 -1.46 -16.60 -8.71
C GLU A 83 -2.39 -15.55 -8.08
N ALA A 84 -2.29 -14.29 -8.55
CA ALA A 84 -3.05 -13.18 -7.98
C ALA A 84 -4.55 -13.26 -8.30
N ILE A 85 -4.88 -13.76 -9.49
CA ILE A 85 -6.26 -13.92 -9.98
C ILE A 85 -6.83 -15.32 -9.72
N GLN A 86 -6.04 -16.23 -9.14
CA GLN A 86 -6.48 -17.59 -8.85
C GLN A 86 -7.69 -17.59 -7.90
N GLY A 87 -8.72 -18.37 -8.27
CA GLY A 87 -9.97 -18.48 -7.54
C GLY A 87 -10.94 -17.32 -7.73
N TRP A 88 -10.60 -16.31 -8.55
CA TRP A 88 -11.52 -15.23 -8.92
C TRP A 88 -12.08 -15.44 -10.32
N ILE A 89 -13.28 -14.89 -10.54
CA ILE A 89 -13.93 -14.78 -11.84
C ILE A 89 -13.94 -13.29 -12.19
N PRO A 90 -13.58 -12.90 -13.42
CA PRO A 90 -13.63 -11.50 -13.83
C PRO A 90 -15.07 -10.99 -13.76
N LEU A 91 -15.23 -9.83 -13.12
CA LEU A 91 -16.51 -9.13 -13.05
C LEU A 91 -16.88 -8.58 -14.43
N ARG A 92 -18.18 -8.57 -14.72
CA ARG A 92 -18.68 -8.06 -15.99
C ARG A 92 -18.78 -6.54 -15.96
N ALA A 93 -18.29 -5.89 -17.00
CA ALA A 93 -18.32 -4.43 -17.11
C ALA A 93 -19.74 -3.84 -17.14
N ASP A 94 -20.72 -4.58 -17.65
CA ASP A 94 -22.13 -4.16 -17.72
C ASP A 94 -22.87 -4.26 -16.37
N ALA A 95 -22.27 -4.90 -15.36
CA ALA A 95 -22.77 -4.91 -14.00
C ALA A 95 -22.48 -3.60 -13.24
N PHE A 96 -21.74 -2.66 -13.84
CA PHE A 96 -21.35 -1.41 -13.20
C PHE A 96 -21.67 -0.21 -14.10
N GLU A 97 -22.53 0.67 -13.59
CA GLU A 97 -22.79 1.98 -14.16
C GLU A 97 -21.68 2.95 -13.73
N LYS A 98 -20.84 3.36 -14.68
CA LYS A 98 -19.78 4.32 -14.43
C LYS A 98 -20.34 5.74 -14.31
N LEU A 99 -20.07 6.40 -13.19
CA LEU A 99 -20.50 7.77 -12.91
C LEU A 99 -19.33 8.75 -13.13
N GLU A 100 -19.15 9.72 -12.24
CA GLU A 100 -18.13 10.75 -12.31
C GLU A 100 -16.71 10.23 -12.07
N LYS A 101 -15.73 10.98 -12.59
CA LYS A 101 -14.31 10.77 -12.29
C LYS A 101 -13.97 11.46 -10.98
N ILE A 102 -13.44 10.70 -10.02
CA ILE A 102 -13.10 11.20 -8.68
C ILE A 102 -11.59 11.32 -8.44
N GLY A 103 -10.76 10.68 -9.28
CA GLY A 103 -9.31 10.74 -9.12
C GLY A 103 -8.53 10.55 -10.41
N GLN A 104 -7.34 11.15 -10.48
CA GLN A 104 -6.38 10.96 -11.57
C GLN A 104 -4.97 10.83 -11.02
N GLY A 105 -4.37 9.66 -11.20
CA GLY A 105 -2.95 9.44 -10.96
C GLY A 105 -2.14 9.43 -12.26
N THR A 106 -0.84 9.28 -12.14
CA THR A 106 0.09 9.11 -13.29
C THR A 106 -0.28 7.88 -14.12
N TYR A 107 -0.59 6.77 -13.44
CA TYR A 107 -0.82 5.45 -14.07
C TYR A 107 -2.25 4.96 -13.94
N SER A 108 -3.18 5.79 -13.44
CA SER A 108 -4.55 5.35 -13.20
C SER A 108 -5.57 6.48 -13.26
N SER A 109 -6.83 6.11 -13.37
CA SER A 109 -7.96 7.04 -13.24
C SER A 109 -9.04 6.37 -12.43
N VAL A 110 -9.53 7.05 -11.40
CA VAL A 110 -10.53 6.51 -10.47
C VAL A 110 -11.87 7.14 -10.77
N PHE A 111 -12.90 6.30 -10.84
CA PHE A 111 -14.28 6.70 -11.11
C PHE A 111 -15.17 6.21 -10.00
N ARG A 112 -16.15 7.01 -9.60
CA ARG A 112 -17.28 6.52 -8.84
C ARG A 112 -18.16 5.72 -9.78
N ALA A 113 -18.73 4.63 -9.29
CA ALA A 113 -19.64 3.80 -10.06
C ALA A 113 -20.74 3.24 -9.16
N ARG A 114 -21.81 2.78 -9.78
CA ARG A 114 -22.91 2.08 -9.12
C ARG A 114 -22.99 0.65 -9.64
N GLU A 115 -22.99 -0.30 -8.74
CA GLU A 115 -23.29 -1.69 -9.06
C GLU A 115 -24.78 -1.82 -9.43
N THR A 116 -25.09 -2.33 -10.63
CA THR A 116 -26.44 -2.31 -11.20
C THR A 116 -27.41 -3.20 -10.43
N GLU A 117 -26.94 -4.32 -9.88
CA GLU A 117 -27.78 -5.30 -9.17
C GLU A 117 -28.13 -4.84 -7.75
N THR A 118 -27.14 -4.34 -7.00
CA THR A 118 -27.30 -3.98 -5.59
C THR A 118 -27.59 -2.49 -5.38
N GLY A 119 -27.32 -1.66 -6.38
CA GLY A 119 -27.35 -0.20 -6.27
C GLY A 119 -26.20 0.40 -5.46
N ARG A 120 -25.27 -0.43 -4.96
CA ARG A 120 -24.14 -0.03 -4.10
C ARG A 120 -23.15 0.84 -4.86
N ILE A 121 -22.62 1.86 -4.19
CA ILE A 121 -21.59 2.74 -4.75
C ILE A 121 -20.22 2.12 -4.52
N VAL A 122 -19.41 2.11 -5.57
CA VAL A 122 -18.04 1.55 -5.59
C VAL A 122 -17.06 2.53 -6.24
N ALA A 123 -15.78 2.30 -6.01
CA ALA A 123 -14.70 3.00 -6.71
C ALA A 123 -14.06 2.07 -7.76
N LEU A 124 -14.01 2.52 -9.02
CA LEU A 124 -13.37 1.82 -10.13
C LEU A 124 -12.04 2.49 -10.47
N LYS A 125 -10.93 1.84 -10.12
CA LYS A 125 -9.59 2.27 -10.54
C LYS A 125 -9.26 1.67 -11.89
N LYS A 126 -9.37 2.48 -12.96
CA LYS A 126 -8.90 2.12 -14.30
C LYS A 126 -7.37 2.19 -14.32
N VAL A 127 -6.72 1.05 -14.50
CA VAL A 127 -5.26 0.98 -14.62
C VAL A 127 -4.87 1.34 -16.05
N ARG A 128 -3.89 2.24 -16.20
CA ARG A 128 -3.24 2.54 -17.49
C ARG A 128 -1.93 1.78 -17.52
N PHE A 129 -1.81 0.85 -18.45
CA PHE A 129 -0.59 0.09 -18.66
C PHE A 129 -0.46 -0.20 -20.15
N ASP A 130 0.77 -0.44 -20.57
CA ASP A 130 1.07 -0.86 -21.94
C ASP A 130 1.31 -2.37 -21.93
N ASN A 131 0.44 -3.13 -22.61
CA ASN A 131 0.55 -4.59 -22.70
C ASN A 131 1.80 -5.04 -23.48
N PHE A 132 2.44 -4.13 -24.22
CA PHE A 132 3.69 -4.40 -24.92
C PHE A 132 4.93 -4.15 -24.05
N GLU A 133 4.78 -3.49 -22.90
CA GLU A 133 5.86 -3.22 -21.94
C GLU A 133 5.77 -4.17 -20.73
N PRO A 134 6.66 -5.18 -20.64
CA PRO A 134 6.61 -6.19 -19.57
C PRO A 134 6.66 -5.58 -18.16
N GLU A 135 7.43 -4.50 -17.98
CA GLU A 135 7.56 -3.78 -16.72
C GLU A 135 6.22 -3.20 -16.26
N SER A 136 5.46 -2.59 -17.17
CA SER A 136 4.14 -2.02 -16.92
C SER A 136 3.16 -3.09 -16.40
N VAL A 137 3.18 -4.27 -17.04
CA VAL A 137 2.37 -5.42 -16.63
C VAL A 137 2.80 -5.97 -15.27
N ARG A 138 4.11 -6.05 -14.99
CA ARG A 138 4.62 -6.49 -13.67
C ARG A 138 4.21 -5.54 -12.55
N PHE A 139 4.23 -4.22 -12.77
CA PHE A 139 3.77 -3.25 -11.77
C PHE A 139 2.30 -3.46 -11.40
N MET A 140 1.44 -3.62 -12.40
CA MET A 140 0.01 -3.91 -12.19
C MET A 140 -0.21 -5.26 -11.50
N ALA A 141 0.47 -6.32 -11.94
CA ALA A 141 0.37 -7.65 -11.34
C ALA A 141 0.81 -7.64 -9.87
N ARG A 142 1.85 -6.89 -9.54
CA ARG A 142 2.33 -6.71 -8.16
C ARG A 142 1.29 -6.02 -7.29
N GLU A 143 0.66 -4.95 -7.79
CA GLU A 143 -0.40 -4.25 -7.05
C GLU A 143 -1.56 -5.20 -6.70
N ILE A 144 -2.05 -5.98 -7.67
CA ILE A 144 -3.11 -6.98 -7.44
C ILE A 144 -2.65 -8.03 -6.42
N THR A 145 -1.43 -8.55 -6.57
CA THR A 145 -0.88 -9.58 -5.67
C THR A 145 -0.78 -9.08 -4.23
N ILE A 146 -0.33 -7.83 -4.04
CA ILE A 146 -0.25 -7.20 -2.72
C ILE A 146 -1.65 -7.04 -2.14
N LEU A 147 -2.58 -6.42 -2.88
CA LEU A 147 -3.95 -6.20 -2.43
C LEU A 147 -4.68 -7.51 -2.07
N ARG A 148 -4.37 -8.60 -2.77
CA ARG A 148 -4.91 -9.94 -2.48
C ARG A 148 -4.39 -10.56 -1.19
N ARG A 149 -3.19 -10.16 -0.73
CA ARG A 149 -2.58 -10.65 0.52
C ARG A 149 -3.01 -9.85 1.75
N LEU A 150 -3.52 -8.63 1.55
CA LEU A 150 -3.90 -7.73 2.63
C LEU A 150 -5.42 -7.78 2.87
N ASP A 151 -5.82 -8.25 4.06
CA ASP A 151 -7.22 -8.19 4.52
C ASP A 151 -7.28 -7.59 5.92
N HIS A 152 -7.61 -6.29 6.03
CA HIS A 152 -7.59 -5.54 7.29
C HIS A 152 -8.61 -4.39 7.23
N PRO A 153 -9.29 -4.03 8.34
CA PRO A 153 -10.26 -2.94 8.36
C PRO A 153 -9.69 -1.60 7.89
N ASN A 154 -8.40 -1.33 8.17
CA ASN A 154 -7.72 -0.08 7.80
C ASN A 154 -6.90 -0.16 6.50
N ILE A 155 -7.13 -1.18 5.67
CA ILE A 155 -6.57 -1.27 4.31
C ILE A 155 -7.73 -1.33 3.31
N ILE A 156 -7.59 -0.65 2.17
CA ILE A 156 -8.62 -0.67 1.13
C ILE A 156 -8.75 -2.08 0.54
N LYS A 157 -9.98 -2.62 0.49
CA LYS A 157 -10.20 -3.99 0.03
C LYS A 157 -10.43 -4.03 -1.47
N LEU A 158 -9.63 -4.83 -2.18
CA LEU A 158 -9.91 -5.19 -3.57
C LEU A 158 -11.07 -6.19 -3.58
N GLU A 159 -12.22 -5.77 -4.09
CA GLU A 159 -13.44 -6.60 -4.12
C GLU A 159 -13.54 -7.43 -5.40
N GLY A 160 -12.90 -6.98 -6.47
CA GLY A 160 -12.90 -7.69 -7.74
C GLY A 160 -12.16 -6.97 -8.84
N ILE A 161 -12.11 -7.61 -10.02
CA ILE A 161 -11.46 -7.07 -11.20
C ILE A 161 -12.41 -7.19 -12.38
N ILE A 162 -12.64 -6.08 -13.06
CA ILE A 162 -13.37 -6.03 -14.33
C ILE A 162 -12.34 -6.05 -15.45
N THR A 163 -12.50 -6.99 -16.37
CA THR A 163 -11.71 -7.05 -17.60
C THR A 163 -12.62 -6.94 -18.80
N SER A 164 -12.10 -6.38 -19.88
CA SER A 164 -12.79 -6.34 -21.16
C SER A 164 -12.06 -7.26 -22.14
N ARG A 165 -12.81 -8.13 -22.82
CA ARG A 165 -12.23 -8.96 -23.90
C ARG A 165 -11.89 -8.15 -25.16
N LEU A 166 -12.51 -6.98 -25.33
CA LEU A 166 -12.37 -6.13 -26.51
C LEU A 166 -11.37 -4.98 -26.29
N SER A 167 -10.99 -4.70 -25.05
CA SER A 167 -10.02 -3.66 -24.72
C SER A 167 -9.05 -4.15 -23.66
N CYS A 168 -7.78 -3.78 -23.76
CA CYS A 168 -6.76 -4.10 -22.75
C CYS A 168 -6.95 -3.32 -21.44
N SER A 169 -8.10 -2.70 -21.20
CA SER A 169 -8.36 -1.96 -19.96
C SER A 169 -8.76 -2.90 -18.83
N ILE A 170 -8.10 -2.74 -17.69
CA ILE A 170 -8.48 -3.38 -16.42
C ILE A 170 -9.04 -2.32 -15.47
N TYR A 171 -10.09 -2.69 -14.75
CA TYR A 171 -10.59 -1.91 -13.62
C TYR A 171 -10.51 -2.76 -12.35
N LEU A 172 -9.90 -2.19 -11.33
CA LEU A 172 -9.92 -2.73 -9.98
C LEU A 172 -11.13 -2.13 -9.24
N VAL A 173 -11.93 -2.99 -8.62
CA VAL A 173 -13.14 -2.62 -7.89
C VAL A 173 -12.82 -2.55 -6.40
N PHE A 174 -13.12 -1.40 -5.80
CA PHE A 174 -12.94 -1.14 -4.37
C PHE A 174 -14.22 -0.61 -3.77
N GLU A 175 -14.34 -0.74 -2.45
CA GLU A 175 -15.32 0.05 -1.68
C GLU A 175 -15.13 1.55 -1.94
N TYR A 176 -16.24 2.30 -1.96
CA TYR A 176 -16.18 3.74 -2.12
C TYR A 176 -15.93 4.41 -0.77
N MET A 177 -14.97 5.34 -0.75
CA MET A 177 -14.65 6.18 0.40
C MET A 177 -14.93 7.63 0.00
N GLU A 178 -15.64 8.36 0.87
CA GLU A 178 -16.13 9.70 0.56
C GLU A 178 -15.03 10.75 0.51
N HIS A 179 -13.98 10.55 1.30
CA HIS A 179 -12.96 11.56 1.54
C HIS A 179 -11.55 10.96 1.53
N ASP A 180 -10.57 11.85 1.35
CA ASP A 180 -9.17 11.61 1.67
C ASP A 180 -8.68 12.69 2.66
N ILE A 181 -7.63 12.38 3.44
CA ILE A 181 -7.13 13.29 4.48
C ILE A 181 -6.68 14.64 3.89
N THR A 182 -6.04 14.65 2.72
CA THR A 182 -5.60 15.91 2.09
C THR A 182 -6.80 16.78 1.69
N GLY A 183 -7.85 16.17 1.15
CA GLY A 183 -9.11 16.84 0.83
C GLY A 183 -9.77 17.45 2.07
N LEU A 184 -9.86 16.68 3.16
CA LEU A 184 -10.44 17.15 4.42
C LEU A 184 -9.64 18.31 5.04
N LEU A 185 -8.30 18.22 5.06
CA LEU A 185 -7.43 19.29 5.58
C LEU A 185 -7.48 20.56 4.73
N SER A 186 -7.83 20.44 3.44
CA SER A 186 -7.97 21.60 2.54
C SER A 186 -9.26 22.37 2.77
N CYS A 187 -10.24 21.80 3.49
CA CYS A 187 -11.49 22.45 3.82
C CYS A 187 -11.31 23.41 5.02
N PRO A 188 -11.52 24.74 4.86
CA PRO A 188 -11.29 25.71 5.94
C PRO A 188 -12.16 25.49 7.19
N ASP A 189 -13.35 24.92 6.99
CA ASP A 189 -14.33 24.67 8.04
C ASP A 189 -14.06 23.38 8.82
N ILE A 190 -13.12 22.55 8.34
CA ILE A 190 -12.77 21.28 8.96
C ILE A 190 -11.47 21.46 9.76
N LYS A 191 -11.56 21.25 11.06
CA LYS A 191 -10.41 21.11 11.95
C LYS A 191 -10.56 19.84 12.74
N PHE A 192 -9.55 18.98 12.68
CA PHE A 192 -9.55 17.77 13.48
C PHE A 192 -9.26 18.10 14.94
N SER A 193 -10.09 17.56 15.84
CA SER A 193 -9.78 17.53 17.26
C SER A 193 -8.64 16.56 17.54
N GLU A 194 -7.94 16.77 18.65
CA GLU A 194 -6.86 15.87 19.09
C GLU A 194 -7.32 14.40 19.18
N SER A 195 -8.56 14.17 19.63
CA SER A 195 -9.14 12.82 19.72
C SER A 195 -9.33 12.18 18.34
N GLN A 196 -9.77 12.96 17.34
CA GLN A 196 -9.88 12.47 15.95
C GLN A 196 -8.50 12.18 15.36
N ILE A 197 -7.51 13.03 15.60
CA ILE A 197 -6.13 12.81 15.15
C ILE A 197 -5.59 11.51 15.75
N LYS A 198 -5.72 11.30 17.08
CA LYS A 198 -5.34 10.05 17.75
C LYS A 198 -6.01 8.83 17.11
N CYS A 199 -7.31 8.93 16.84
CA CYS A 199 -8.08 7.85 16.21
C CYS A 199 -7.54 7.51 14.81
N TYR A 200 -7.31 8.51 13.95
CA TYR A 200 -6.79 8.27 12.60
C TYR A 200 -5.37 7.73 12.60
N VAL A 201 -4.51 8.23 13.49
CA VAL A 201 -3.13 7.73 13.61
C VAL A 201 -3.11 6.28 14.09
N LYS A 202 -3.95 5.92 15.08
CA LYS A 202 -4.09 4.54 15.55
C LYS A 202 -4.54 3.60 14.43
N GLN A 203 -5.56 4.00 13.68
CA GLN A 203 -6.05 3.24 12.52
C GLN A 203 -4.98 3.10 11.41
N LEU A 204 -4.25 4.17 11.12
CA LEU A 204 -3.15 4.18 10.15
C LEU A 204 -2.05 3.20 10.58
N LEU A 205 -1.56 3.31 11.81
CA LEU A 205 -0.52 2.43 12.35
C LEU A 205 -0.94 0.96 12.31
N SER A 206 -2.17 0.64 12.70
CA SER A 206 -2.72 -0.72 12.62
C SER A 206 -2.74 -1.26 11.18
N GLY A 207 -3.12 -0.44 10.20
CA GLY A 207 -3.03 -0.81 8.78
C GLY A 207 -1.59 -1.06 8.30
N ILE A 208 -0.64 -0.20 8.70
CA ILE A 208 0.77 -0.32 8.33
C ILE A 208 1.42 -1.56 8.96
N GLU A 209 1.16 -1.83 10.23
CA GLU A 209 1.60 -3.04 10.92
C GLU A 209 1.12 -4.30 10.18
N HIS A 210 -0.15 -4.33 9.76
CA HIS A 210 -0.70 -5.43 8.99
C HIS A 210 0.02 -5.64 7.64
N CYS A 211 0.49 -4.56 7.00
CA CYS A 211 1.28 -4.65 5.78
C CYS A 211 2.69 -5.19 6.07
N HIS A 212 3.35 -4.65 7.09
CA HIS A 212 4.72 -5.02 7.47
C HIS A 212 4.82 -6.48 7.94
N SER A 213 3.86 -6.94 8.75
CA SER A 213 3.75 -8.36 9.17
C SER A 213 3.60 -9.34 8.00
N ARG A 214 3.17 -8.87 6.82
CA ARG A 214 3.06 -9.65 5.57
C ARG A 214 4.21 -9.40 4.59
N GLY A 215 5.26 -8.71 5.03
CA GLY A 215 6.43 -8.41 4.21
C GLY A 215 6.14 -7.41 3.10
N VAL A 216 5.17 -6.50 3.27
CA VAL A 216 4.81 -5.46 2.29
C VAL A 216 5.17 -4.09 2.83
N MET A 217 5.91 -3.29 2.05
CA MET A 217 6.09 -1.85 2.28
C MET A 217 5.21 -1.06 1.32
N HIS A 218 4.55 -0.01 1.81
CA HIS A 218 3.66 0.81 1.00
C HIS A 218 4.43 1.78 0.09
N ARG A 219 5.44 2.47 0.65
CA ARG A 219 6.35 3.41 -0.05
C ARG A 219 5.68 4.62 -0.71
N ASP A 220 4.46 4.98 -0.30
CA ASP A 220 3.77 6.21 -0.76
C ASP A 220 2.66 6.64 0.21
N ILE A 221 2.95 6.59 1.51
CA ILE A 221 2.02 7.09 2.54
C ILE A 221 1.99 8.63 2.48
N LYS A 222 0.79 9.18 2.29
CA LYS A 222 0.49 10.61 2.20
C LYS A 222 -1.00 10.84 2.35
N GLY A 223 -1.43 12.06 2.69
CA GLY A 223 -2.84 12.36 2.97
C GLY A 223 -3.82 11.97 1.85
N SER A 224 -3.44 12.11 0.58
CA SER A 224 -4.29 11.74 -0.57
C SER A 224 -4.47 10.23 -0.77
N ASN A 225 -3.65 9.41 -0.11
CA ASN A 225 -3.71 7.94 -0.14
C ASN A 225 -4.34 7.37 1.15
N LEU A 226 -4.78 8.24 2.07
CA LEU A 226 -5.49 7.86 3.29
C LEU A 226 -6.95 8.25 3.13
N LEU A 227 -7.77 7.24 2.85
CA LEU A 227 -9.18 7.43 2.58
C LEU A 227 -9.98 7.34 3.89
N VAL A 228 -11.04 8.12 4.00
CA VAL A 228 -11.90 8.18 5.18
C VAL A 228 -13.35 8.13 4.75
N ASN A 229 -14.14 7.30 5.41
CA ASN A 229 -15.58 7.24 5.20
C ASN A 229 -16.35 8.14 6.19
N ASN A 230 -17.65 8.28 5.99
CA ASN A 230 -18.50 9.09 6.87
C ASN A 230 -18.60 8.55 8.32
N ASP A 231 -18.26 7.28 8.55
CA ASP A 231 -18.21 6.67 9.88
C ASP A 231 -16.88 6.93 10.62
N GLY A 232 -15.92 7.63 9.98
CA GLY A 232 -14.61 7.92 10.55
C GLY A 232 -13.62 6.75 10.48
N ILE A 233 -13.90 5.75 9.62
CA ILE A 233 -12.98 4.65 9.36
C ILE A 233 -11.96 5.07 8.31
N LEU A 234 -10.69 4.97 8.67
CA LEU A 234 -9.55 5.26 7.79
C LEU A 234 -9.05 3.99 7.11
N LYS A 235 -8.82 4.07 5.80
CA LYS A 235 -8.20 3.00 5.00
C LYS A 235 -7.02 3.51 4.19
N VAL A 236 -5.90 2.81 4.29
CA VAL A 236 -4.73 3.05 3.44
C VAL A 236 -5.01 2.51 2.04
N ALA A 237 -4.73 3.33 1.02
CA ALA A 237 -5.01 3.04 -0.38
C ALA A 237 -3.80 3.33 -1.28
N ASP A 238 -3.91 2.90 -2.55
CA ASP A 238 -2.90 3.06 -3.61
C ASP A 238 -1.57 2.33 -3.39
N PHE A 239 -1.61 1.02 -3.58
CA PHE A 239 -0.46 0.12 -3.49
C PHE A 239 0.36 0.04 -4.80
N GLY A 240 0.18 0.98 -5.74
CA GLY A 240 0.88 0.95 -7.03
C GLY A 240 2.42 1.07 -6.89
N LEU A 241 2.89 1.75 -5.85
CA LEU A 241 4.31 1.84 -5.49
C LEU A 241 4.73 0.85 -4.41
N ALA A 242 3.82 0.06 -3.86
CA ALA A 242 4.14 -0.92 -2.82
C ALA A 242 5.05 -2.03 -3.34
N ASN A 243 5.82 -2.65 -2.45
CA ASN A 243 6.70 -3.76 -2.80
C ASN A 243 6.90 -4.73 -1.65
N PHE A 244 7.29 -5.96 -1.98
CA PHE A 244 7.71 -6.92 -1.00
C PHE A 244 9.10 -6.57 -0.46
N TYR A 245 9.32 -6.83 0.82
CA TYR A 245 10.64 -6.83 1.43
C TYR A 245 10.89 -8.17 2.12
N SER A 246 12.16 -8.58 2.15
CA SER A 246 12.57 -9.85 2.74
C SER A 246 13.73 -9.60 3.67
N SER A 247 13.61 -10.07 4.91
CA SER A 247 14.66 -9.93 5.94
C SER A 247 15.95 -10.68 5.58
N GLY A 248 15.87 -11.72 4.74
CA GLY A 248 17.02 -12.57 4.37
C GLY A 248 17.65 -12.30 3.00
N HIS A 249 16.97 -11.59 2.09
CA HIS A 249 17.47 -11.32 0.73
C HIS A 249 17.13 -9.88 0.32
N ARG A 250 18.05 -8.97 0.64
CA ARG A 250 17.95 -7.54 0.30
C ARG A 250 18.21 -7.36 -1.19
N GLN A 251 17.14 -7.34 -1.98
CA GLN A 251 17.24 -6.90 -3.38
C GLN A 251 17.31 -5.37 -3.41
N PRO A 252 18.17 -4.76 -4.25
CA PRO A 252 18.24 -3.31 -4.38
C PRO A 252 16.88 -2.77 -4.79
N LEU A 253 16.35 -1.83 -4.01
CA LEU A 253 15.08 -1.17 -4.31
C LEU A 253 15.33 0.19 -4.97
N THR A 254 14.37 0.65 -5.77
CA THR A 254 14.43 1.98 -6.39
C THR A 254 14.32 3.07 -5.33
N SER A 255 15.24 4.03 -5.32
CA SER A 255 15.27 5.14 -4.36
C SER A 255 14.27 6.27 -4.66
N ARG A 256 13.84 6.42 -5.93
CA ARG A 256 12.85 7.42 -6.37
C ARG A 256 11.41 6.98 -6.11
N VAL A 257 11.14 6.54 -4.89
CA VAL A 257 9.79 6.21 -4.39
C VAL A 257 9.42 7.16 -3.27
N VAL A 258 8.17 7.12 -2.79
CA VAL A 258 7.60 8.07 -1.84
C VAL A 258 7.47 9.48 -2.42
N THR A 259 6.30 10.09 -2.24
CA THR A 259 6.09 11.50 -2.59
C THR A 259 7.06 12.40 -1.82
N LEU A 260 7.69 13.36 -2.51
CA LEU A 260 8.85 14.11 -2.02
C LEU A 260 8.69 14.69 -0.59
N TRP A 261 7.50 15.19 -0.25
CA TRP A 261 7.24 15.82 1.06
C TRP A 261 7.16 14.83 2.23
N TYR A 262 7.01 13.54 1.94
CA TYR A 262 6.89 12.46 2.92
C TYR A 262 8.10 11.53 2.85
N ARG A 263 9.12 11.88 2.05
CA ARG A 263 10.25 11.01 1.76
C ARG A 263 11.32 11.12 2.86
N PRO A 264 11.80 9.98 3.40
CA PRO A 264 12.84 9.97 4.40
C PRO A 264 14.23 10.36 3.86
N PRO A 265 15.14 10.84 4.72
CA PRO A 265 16.45 11.37 4.33
C PRO A 265 17.34 10.32 3.65
N GLU A 266 17.30 9.05 4.05
CA GLU A 266 18.05 7.99 3.40
C GLU A 266 17.64 7.79 1.94
N LEU A 267 16.35 7.96 1.60
CA LEU A 267 15.89 7.93 0.22
C LEU A 267 16.26 9.22 -0.54
N LEU A 268 16.24 10.37 0.14
CA LEU A 268 16.74 11.63 -0.43
C LEU A 268 18.24 11.58 -0.74
N LEU A 269 19.01 10.79 0.01
CA LEU A 269 20.43 10.53 -0.20
C LEU A 269 20.69 9.37 -1.18
N GLY A 270 19.64 8.76 -1.73
CA GLY A 270 19.74 7.75 -2.78
C GLY A 270 19.98 6.32 -2.28
N SER A 271 19.71 6.03 -1.00
CA SER A 271 19.80 4.65 -0.48
C SER A 271 18.88 3.72 -1.29
N THR A 272 19.43 2.56 -1.63
CA THR A 272 18.70 1.44 -2.27
C THR A 272 18.51 0.25 -1.33
N ASP A 273 19.06 0.34 -0.12
CA ASP A 273 18.86 -0.58 0.99
C ASP A 273 18.07 0.14 2.08
N TYR A 274 16.76 -0.11 2.09
CA TYR A 274 15.83 0.48 3.03
C TYR A 274 14.73 -0.52 3.38
N GLY A 275 14.18 -0.39 4.59
CA GLY A 275 13.18 -1.31 5.14
C GLY A 275 11.86 -0.61 5.46
N ALA A 276 11.04 -1.30 6.25
CA ALA A 276 9.73 -0.86 6.69
C ALA A 276 9.69 0.53 7.37
N SER A 277 10.83 0.98 7.93
CA SER A 277 10.99 2.30 8.56
C SER A 277 10.66 3.48 7.64
N VAL A 278 10.78 3.32 6.31
CA VAL A 278 10.43 4.40 5.36
C VAL A 278 8.94 4.76 5.42
N ASP A 279 8.07 3.77 5.68
CA ASP A 279 6.63 4.02 5.84
C ASP A 279 6.36 4.74 7.16
N LEU A 280 7.08 4.39 8.24
CA LEU A 280 6.93 5.03 9.56
C LEU A 280 7.35 6.50 9.53
N TRP A 281 8.40 6.84 8.78
CA TRP A 281 8.75 8.23 8.51
C TRP A 281 7.58 9.00 7.86
N SER A 282 7.00 8.42 6.80
CA SER A 282 5.88 9.03 6.11
C SER A 282 4.64 9.16 7.00
N VAL A 283 4.39 8.20 7.90
CA VAL A 283 3.35 8.28 8.95
C VAL A 283 3.61 9.46 9.88
N GLY A 284 4.85 9.68 10.33
CA GLY A 284 5.22 10.83 11.14
C GLY A 284 4.95 12.17 10.44
N CYS A 285 5.22 12.24 9.14
CA CYS A 285 4.90 13.42 8.33
C CYS A 285 3.39 13.67 8.22
N VAL A 286 2.58 12.62 8.03
CA VAL A 286 1.11 12.72 8.01
C VAL A 286 0.58 13.14 9.37
N PHE A 287 1.11 12.59 10.47
CA PHE A 287 0.71 12.98 11.82
C PHE A 287 0.98 14.47 12.09
N ALA A 288 2.16 14.97 11.72
CA ALA A 288 2.48 16.39 11.80
C ALA A 288 1.51 17.23 10.94
N GLU A 289 1.20 16.78 9.73
CA GLU A 289 0.26 17.45 8.83
C GLU A 289 -1.16 17.51 9.41
N LEU A 290 -1.64 16.46 10.08
CA LEU A 290 -2.94 16.44 10.76
C LEU A 290 -3.02 17.46 11.90
N ILE A 291 -1.93 17.67 12.65
CA ILE A 291 -1.85 18.67 13.73
C ILE A 291 -1.79 20.09 13.15
N LEU A 292 -0.94 20.31 12.15
CA LEU A 292 -0.63 21.64 11.62
C LEU A 292 -1.64 22.12 10.56
N GLY A 293 -2.44 21.21 10.02
CA GLY A 293 -3.35 21.47 8.90
C GLY A 293 -2.65 21.67 7.55
N LYS A 294 -1.33 21.46 7.47
CA LYS A 294 -0.53 21.64 6.26
C LYS A 294 0.71 20.73 6.27
N PRO A 295 1.22 20.30 5.10
CA PRO A 295 2.43 19.49 5.03
C PRO A 295 3.66 20.22 5.60
N ILE A 296 4.44 19.51 6.41
CA ILE A 296 5.60 20.04 7.13
C ILE A 296 6.83 20.26 6.21
N LEU A 297 7.12 19.31 5.31
CA LEU A 297 8.35 19.30 4.50
C LEU A 297 8.07 19.59 3.01
N GLN A 298 7.43 20.72 2.71
CA GLN A 298 7.12 21.12 1.32
C GLN A 298 8.37 21.57 0.53
N GLY A 299 9.25 20.66 0.17
CA GLY A 299 10.36 20.93 -0.73
C GLY A 299 9.94 20.85 -2.19
N ARG A 300 10.51 21.71 -3.05
CA ARG A 300 10.38 21.59 -4.52
C ARG A 300 11.42 20.65 -5.13
N THR A 301 12.48 20.34 -4.39
CA THR A 301 13.57 19.43 -4.78
C THR A 301 14.00 18.58 -3.59
N GLU A 302 14.71 17.47 -3.84
CA GLU A 302 15.28 16.61 -2.80
C GLU A 302 16.19 17.41 -1.86
N VAL A 303 17.05 18.26 -2.42
CA VAL A 303 17.94 19.15 -1.67
C VAL A 303 17.16 20.12 -0.78
N ILE A 304 16.11 20.77 -1.30
CA ILE A 304 15.30 21.71 -0.51
C ILE A 304 14.54 20.99 0.61
N THR A 305 14.08 19.76 0.35
CA THR A 305 13.40 18.93 1.37
C THR A 305 14.38 18.58 2.48
N LEU A 306 15.60 18.18 2.13
CA LEU A 306 16.66 17.85 3.09
C LEU A 306 17.11 19.07 3.90
N LEU A 307 17.23 20.25 3.27
CA LEU A 307 17.52 21.50 3.98
C LEU A 307 16.42 21.87 4.98
N LYS A 308 15.14 21.68 4.62
CA LYS A 308 14.03 21.90 5.55
C LYS A 308 14.07 20.93 6.73
N TYR A 309 14.43 19.68 6.49
CA TYR A 309 14.61 18.69 7.55
C TYR A 309 15.74 19.10 8.51
N VAL A 310 16.90 19.51 8.00
CA VAL A 310 18.01 19.98 8.85
C VAL A 310 17.60 21.23 9.66
N ALA A 311 16.85 22.15 9.04
CA ALA A 311 16.38 23.36 9.70
C ALA A 311 15.32 23.11 10.78
N SER A 312 14.57 22.00 10.74
CA SER A 312 13.61 21.65 11.79
C SER A 312 14.25 21.03 13.03
N ILE A 313 15.52 20.60 12.95
CA ILE A 313 16.27 19.96 14.04
C ILE A 313 17.23 20.95 14.74
N SER A 314 17.46 22.11 14.12
CA SER A 314 18.39 23.16 14.60
C SER A 314 17.66 24.26 15.35
#